data_AF-A0A7K3J0P7-F1
#
_entry.id   AF-A0A7K3J0P7-F1
#
_cell.length_a   1.000
_cell.length_b   1.000
_cell.length_c   1.000
_cell.angle_alpha   90.00
_cell.angle_beta   90.00
_cell.angle_gamma   90.00
#
_symmetry.space_group_name_H-M   'P 1'
#
loop_
_entity.id
_entity.type
_entity.pdbx_description
1 polymer ?
#
loop_
_entity_poly.entity_id
_entity_poly.type
_entity_poly.pdbx_seq_one_letter_code
_entity_poly.pdbx_strand_id
1 'polypeptide(L)'
;MKKLIFSFIVIAFLSVACEKWIDPDINIDPNNPSDVSMAQLLAPAEVNAAYVVGGEIARWDCAWMQQITGLQSQAADADIYILNEADVT
;
A
#
# COMPACT_ATOMS: atom_id res chain seq x y z
N MET A 1 -43.81 36.62 26.07
CA MET A 1 -43.25 36.78 24.70
C MET A 1 -41.71 36.80 24.71
N LYS A 2 -41.04 37.72 25.41
CA LYS A 2 -39.55 37.79 25.45
C LYS A 2 -38.86 36.49 25.91
N LYS A 3 -39.41 35.78 26.91
CA LYS A 3 -38.88 34.49 27.40
C LYS A 3 -39.01 33.34 26.38
N LEU A 4 -40.08 33.35 25.57
CA LEU A 4 -40.30 32.36 24.50
C LEU A 4 -39.34 32.61 23.34
N ILE A 5 -39.13 33.88 22.97
CA ILE A 5 -38.15 34.29 21.96
C ILE A 5 -36.73 33.88 22.38
N PHE A 6 -36.36 34.12 23.64
CA PHE A 6 -35.06 33.73 24.17
C PHE A 6 -34.87 32.21 24.16
N SER A 7 -35.89 31.44 24.58
CA SER A 7 -35.85 29.98 24.52
C SER A 7 -35.70 29.44 23.10
N PHE A 8 -36.37 30.07 22.12
CA PHE A 8 -36.31 29.66 20.73
C PHE A 8 -34.93 29.93 20.11
N ILE A 9 -34.32 31.07 20.46
CA ILE A 9 -32.95 31.41 20.03
C ILE A 9 -31.92 30.42 20.59
N VAL A 10 -32.05 30.02 21.85
CA VAL A 10 -31.14 29.04 22.48
C VAL A 10 -31.25 27.67 21.80
N ILE A 11 -32.48 27.21 21.53
CA ILE A 11 -32.72 25.93 20.83
C ILE A 11 -32.18 25.97 19.41
N ALA A 12 -32.39 27.07 18.68
CA ALA A 12 -31.84 27.25 17.35
C ALA A 12 -30.30 27.24 17.37
N PHE A 13 -29.65 27.89 18.34
CA PHE A 13 -28.19 27.87 18.47
C PHE A 13 -27.64 26.47 18.76
N LEU A 14 -28.31 25.69 19.62
CA LEU A 14 -27.92 24.32 19.93
C LEU A 14 -28.07 23.37 18.73
N SER A 15 -29.03 23.63 17.82
CA SER A 15 -29.22 22.80 16.61
C SER A 15 -28.15 23.00 15.53
N VAL A 16 -27.43 24.13 15.52
CA VAL A 16 -26.36 24.40 14.52
C VAL A 16 -24.97 24.07 15.09
N ALA A 17 -24.82 23.99 16.41
CA ALA A 17 -23.53 23.77 17.06
C ALA A 17 -22.94 22.34 16.90
N CYS A 18 -23.69 21.39 16.32
CA CYS A 18 -23.26 19.99 16.19
C CYS A 18 -23.43 19.50 14.75
N GLU A 19 -22.64 20.04 13.81
CA GLU A 19 -22.66 19.58 12.41
C GLU A 19 -22.10 18.15 12.24
N LYS A 20 -21.19 17.73 13.13
CA LYS A 20 -20.56 16.40 13.11
C LYS A 20 -20.33 15.91 14.55
N TRP A 21 -21.27 15.13 15.08
CA TRP A 21 -21.17 14.52 16.42
C TRP A 21 -20.06 13.46 16.50
N ILE A 22 -19.83 12.77 15.38
CA ILE A 22 -18.70 11.86 15.16
C ILE A 22 -17.94 12.39 13.96
N ASP A 23 -16.61 12.42 14.08
CA ASP A 23 -15.74 12.74 12.96
C ASP A 23 -15.95 11.70 11.85
N PRO A 24 -16.43 12.10 10.64
CA PRO A 24 -16.60 11.17 9.54
C PRO A 24 -15.28 10.51 9.11
N ASP A 25 -14.15 11.12 9.45
CA ASP A 25 -12.83 10.68 9.04
C ASP A 25 -12.18 9.74 10.06
N ILE A 26 -12.87 9.38 11.16
CA ILE A 26 -12.34 8.52 12.23
C ILE A 26 -11.87 7.13 11.76
N ASN A 27 -12.44 6.65 10.65
CA ASN A 27 -12.09 5.35 10.05
C ASN A 27 -11.11 5.46 8.87
N ILE A 28 -10.60 6.67 8.58
CA ILE A 28 -9.57 6.87 7.57
C ILE A 28 -8.23 6.62 8.26
N ASP A 29 -7.58 5.51 7.91
CA ASP A 29 -6.28 5.15 8.48
C ASP A 29 -5.19 6.12 7.98
N PRO A 30 -4.60 6.96 8.84
CA PRO A 30 -3.55 7.87 8.42
C PRO A 30 -2.27 7.14 7.99
N ASN A 31 -2.12 5.86 8.33
CA ASN A 31 -0.96 5.04 7.94
C ASN A 31 -1.14 4.37 6.57
N ASN A 32 -2.35 4.42 6.00
CA ASN A 32 -2.67 3.85 4.70
C ASN A 32 -3.47 4.84 3.84
N PRO A 33 -2.84 5.94 3.39
CA PRO A 33 -3.51 6.96 2.59
C PRO A 33 -4.01 6.37 1.26
N SER A 34 -5.27 6.62 0.94
CA SER A 34 -5.89 6.18 -0.33
C SER A 34 -5.50 7.02 -1.54
N ASP A 35 -4.95 8.21 -1.31
CA ASP A 35 -4.49 9.14 -2.33
C ASP A 35 -3.14 9.76 -1.91
N VAL A 36 -2.17 9.73 -2.82
CA VAL A 36 -0.82 10.23 -2.62
C VAL A 36 -0.30 10.85 -3.92
N SER A 37 0.63 11.79 -3.81
CA SER A 37 1.23 12.38 -4.99
C SER A 37 2.06 11.35 -5.78
N MET A 38 2.12 11.50 -7.10
CA MET A 38 2.90 10.59 -7.97
C MET A 38 4.38 10.52 -7.57
N ALA A 39 4.95 11.63 -7.07
CA ALA A 39 6.33 11.66 -6.61
C ALA A 39 6.59 10.70 -5.43
N GLN A 40 5.58 10.44 -4.59
CA GLN A 40 5.69 9.49 -3.48
C GLN A 40 5.62 8.03 -3.96
N LEU A 41 5.05 7.78 -5.14
CA LEU A 41 4.94 6.43 -5.73
C LEU A 41 6.17 6.06 -6.57
N LEU A 42 6.83 7.05 -7.19
CA LEU A 42 7.89 6.79 -8.16
C LEU A 42 9.06 5.98 -7.56
N ALA A 43 9.66 6.46 -6.48
CA ALA A 43 10.80 5.80 -5.85
C ALA A 43 10.50 4.36 -5.39
N PRO A 44 9.41 4.07 -4.64
CA PRO A 44 9.10 2.70 -4.25
C PRO A 44 8.75 1.81 -5.45
N ALA A 45 8.11 2.35 -6.50
CA ALA A 45 7.85 1.58 -7.72
C ALA A 45 9.14 1.19 -8.44
N GLU A 46 10.07 2.13 -8.61
CA GLU A 46 11.38 1.87 -9.24
C GLU A 46 12.21 0.87 -8.43
N VAL A 47 12.25 1.02 -7.11
CA VAL A 47 12.97 0.09 -6.22
C VAL A 47 12.34 -1.30 -6.27
N ASN A 48 11.00 -1.39 -6.28
CA ASN A 48 10.33 -2.68 -6.38
C ASN A 48 10.62 -3.35 -7.74
N ALA A 49 10.55 -2.60 -8.83
CA ALA A 49 10.91 -3.11 -10.15
C ALA A 49 12.36 -3.60 -10.21
N ALA A 50 13.30 -2.81 -9.67
CA ALA A 50 14.70 -3.20 -9.59
C ALA A 50 14.92 -4.45 -8.73
N TYR A 51 14.22 -4.58 -7.60
CA TYR A 51 14.31 -5.74 -6.73
C TYR A 51 13.78 -7.01 -7.40
N VAL A 52 12.62 -6.94 -8.05
CA VAL A 52 12.01 -8.09 -8.73
C VAL A 52 12.82 -8.52 -9.95
N VAL A 53 13.18 -7.57 -10.82
CA VAL A 53 13.91 -7.86 -12.06
C VAL A 53 15.36 -8.25 -11.77
N GLY A 54 16.04 -7.53 -10.88
CA GLY A 54 17.45 -7.78 -10.55
C GLY A 54 17.68 -8.90 -9.53
N GLY A 55 16.63 -9.34 -8.85
CA GLY A 55 16.67 -10.44 -7.89
C GLY A 55 16.33 -11.77 -8.55
N GLU A 56 15.12 -12.26 -8.26
CA GLU A 56 14.72 -13.62 -8.57
C GLU A 56 14.61 -13.86 -10.07
N ILE A 57 14.03 -12.93 -10.84
CA ILE A 57 13.91 -13.05 -12.30
C ILE A 57 15.29 -13.19 -12.93
N ALA A 58 16.23 -12.31 -12.59
CA ALA A 58 17.60 -12.39 -13.10
C ALA A 58 18.28 -13.73 -12.76
N ARG A 59 18.02 -14.30 -11.58
CA ARG A 59 18.62 -15.57 -11.15
C ARG A 59 18.22 -16.72 -12.08
N TRP A 60 16.94 -16.89 -12.34
CA TRP A 60 16.43 -17.94 -13.24
C TRP A 60 16.77 -17.68 -14.70
N ASP A 61 16.53 -16.45 -15.18
CA ASP A 61 16.73 -16.10 -16.58
C ASP A 61 18.21 -16.24 -16.98
N CYS A 62 19.14 -15.76 -16.13
CA CYS A 62 20.56 -15.88 -16.43
C CYS A 62 21.04 -17.34 -16.40
N ALA A 63 20.50 -18.18 -15.50
CA ALA A 63 20.81 -19.60 -15.44
C ALA A 63 20.35 -20.33 -16.71
N TRP A 64 19.09 -20.10 -17.14
CA TRP A 64 18.53 -20.74 -18.34
C TRP A 64 19.12 -20.24 -19.64
N MET A 65 19.49 -18.95 -19.69
CA MET A 65 20.27 -18.39 -20.82
C MET A 65 21.76 -18.78 -20.75
N GLN A 66 22.18 -19.54 -19.74
CA GLN A 66 23.56 -19.98 -19.52
C GLN A 66 24.56 -18.82 -19.40
N GLN A 67 24.11 -17.65 -18.95
CA GLN A 67 24.97 -16.50 -18.64
C GLN A 67 25.69 -16.68 -17.30
N ILE A 68 25.05 -17.39 -16.38
CA ILE A 68 25.60 -17.82 -15.10
C ILE A 68 25.30 -19.31 -14.89
N THR A 69 25.97 -19.93 -13.91
CA THR A 69 25.67 -21.30 -13.47
C THR A 69 25.52 -21.32 -11.96
N GLY A 70 24.54 -22.07 -11.49
CA GLY A 70 24.29 -22.35 -10.09
C GLY A 70 25.23 -23.41 -9.53
N LEU A 71 26.07 -23.02 -8.58
CA LEU A 71 27.05 -23.94 -7.98
C LEU A 71 26.44 -24.88 -6.93
N GLN A 72 25.40 -24.47 -6.21
CA GLN A 72 24.78 -25.27 -5.14
C GLN A 72 23.36 -24.81 -4.78
N SER A 73 22.60 -25.68 -4.10
CA SER A 73 21.26 -25.43 -3.54
C SER A 73 20.27 -24.92 -4.60
N GLN A 74 19.40 -23.97 -4.24
CA GLN A 74 18.38 -23.39 -5.10
C GLN A 74 18.92 -22.83 -6.42
N ALA A 75 20.19 -22.43 -6.48
CA ALA A 75 20.80 -21.98 -7.73
C ALA A 75 21.15 -23.17 -8.64
N ALA A 76 21.62 -24.30 -8.08
CA ALA A 76 21.88 -25.51 -8.87
C ALA A 76 20.57 -26.14 -9.37
N ASP A 77 19.51 -26.09 -8.56
CA ASP A 77 18.17 -26.56 -8.94
C ASP A 77 17.64 -25.78 -10.16
N ALA A 78 17.97 -24.47 -10.26
CA ALA A 78 17.63 -23.63 -11.40
C ALA A 78 18.28 -24.07 -12.72
N ASP A 79 19.54 -24.51 -12.68
CA ASP A 79 20.28 -24.98 -13.86
C ASP A 79 19.70 -26.29 -14.43
N ILE A 80 19.05 -27.10 -13.59
CA ILE A 80 18.47 -28.41 -13.97
C ILE A 80 16.94 -28.40 -14.03
N TYR A 81 16.34 -27.21 -14.07
CA TYR A 81 14.89 -27.00 -14.26
C TYR A 81 14.01 -27.62 -13.16
N ILE A 82 14.53 -27.70 -11.94
CA ILE A 82 13.71 -28.06 -10.78
C ILE A 82 13.02 -26.79 -10.28
N LEU A 83 11.74 -26.64 -10.63
CA LEU A 83 10.88 -25.55 -10.19
C LEU A 83 9.60 -26.10 -9.59
N ASN A 84 9.19 -25.53 -8.46
CA ASN A 84 7.92 -25.83 -7.82
C ASN A 84 7.17 -24.55 -7.44
N GLU A 85 5.89 -24.68 -7.06
CA GLU A 85 5.02 -23.54 -6.73
C GLU A 85 5.54 -22.72 -5.53
N ALA A 86 6.35 -23.31 -4.65
CA ALA A 86 6.96 -22.59 -3.54
C ALA A 86 8.11 -21.66 -3.97
N ASP A 87 8.58 -21.76 -5.23
CA ASP A 87 9.67 -20.94 -5.76
C ASP A 87 9.16 -19.66 -6.48
N VAL A 88 7.84 -19.45 -6.58
CA VAL A 88 7.20 -18.36 -7.36
C VAL A 88 6.51 -17.31 -6.46
N THR A 89 6.93 -17.18 -5.19
CA THR A 89 6.30 -16.28 -4.21
C THR A 89 6.66 -14.81 -4.39
#